data_AF-A0A7C2F3K5-F1
#
_entry.id   AF-A0A7C2F3K5-F1
#
_cell.length_a   1.000
_cell.length_b   1.000
_cell.length_c   1.000
_cell.angle_alpha   90.00
_cell.angle_beta   90.00
_cell.angle_gamma   90.00
#
_symmetry.space_group_name_H-M   'P 1'
#
loop_
_entity.id
_entity.type
_entity.pdbx_description
1 polymer ?
#
loop_
_entity_poly.entity_id
_entity_poly.type
_entity_poly.pdbx_seq_one_letter_code
_entity_poly.pdbx_strand_id
1 'polypeptide(L)'
;DMLTREHRFNIPLLAERLVGATDWVLNRPDFRDLRVGYYGSSTGAAAALIAAAERPGVASAVVSRGGRVDLAADALPKVEAPTLLIVGGRDHTVIRLNEQAMSLLNVPSKLEIVPGAGHLFEEPGALEKVAQLARSWFQQHLT
;
A
#
# COMPACT_ATOMS: atom_id res chain seq x y z
N ASP A 1 0.28 5.77 -23.82
CA ASP A 1 0.99 7.04 -24.02
C ASP A 1 2.44 6.94 -23.49
N MET A 2 3.40 7.30 -24.33
CA MET A 2 4.85 7.27 -24.08
C MET A 2 5.35 8.60 -23.47
N LEU A 3 4.56 9.69 -23.52
CA LEU A 3 4.94 11.00 -22.97
C LEU A 3 4.77 11.10 -21.45
N THR A 4 3.85 10.35 -20.84
CA THR A 4 3.48 10.47 -19.41
C THR A 4 4.01 9.35 -18.52
N ARG A 5 4.90 8.47 -19.03
CA ARG A 5 5.42 7.33 -18.25
C ARG A 5 6.26 7.76 -17.05
N GLU A 6 7.01 8.84 -17.18
CA GLU A 6 7.92 9.33 -16.13
C GLU A 6 7.17 9.68 -14.82
N HIS A 7 5.96 10.25 -14.92
CA HIS A 7 5.18 10.59 -13.72
C HIS A 7 4.64 9.38 -12.95
N ARG A 8 4.51 8.20 -13.60
CA ARG A 8 4.00 6.96 -12.97
C ARG A 8 5.04 6.33 -12.04
N PHE A 9 6.29 6.73 -12.21
CA PHE A 9 7.43 6.27 -11.44
C PHE A 9 7.99 7.36 -10.52
N ASN A 10 7.44 8.59 -10.59
CA ASN A 10 7.75 9.65 -9.64
C ASN A 10 6.96 9.42 -8.33
N ILE A 11 7.50 8.54 -7.49
CA ILE A 11 6.90 8.13 -6.23
C ILE A 11 6.64 9.32 -5.29
N PRO A 12 7.55 10.30 -5.11
CA PRO A 12 7.27 11.50 -4.32
C PRO A 12 6.03 12.25 -4.80
N LEU A 13 5.91 12.49 -6.12
CA LEU A 13 4.73 13.15 -6.69
C LEU A 13 3.43 12.34 -6.49
N LEU A 14 3.51 11.01 -6.55
CA LEU A 14 2.36 10.15 -6.31
C LEU A 14 1.93 10.19 -4.83
N ALA A 15 2.89 10.22 -3.91
CA ALA A 15 2.63 10.35 -2.48
C ALA A 15 1.97 11.71 -2.17
N GLU A 16 2.53 12.80 -2.70
CA GLU A 16 1.97 14.15 -2.56
C GLU A 16 0.51 14.21 -3.05
N ARG A 17 0.23 13.60 -4.21
CA ARG A 17 -1.14 13.55 -4.76
C ARG A 17 -2.08 12.72 -3.89
N LEU A 18 -1.60 11.63 -3.31
CA LEU A 18 -2.41 10.81 -2.42
C LEU A 18 -2.72 11.55 -1.11
N VAL A 19 -1.74 12.28 -0.56
CA VAL A 19 -1.97 13.19 0.59
C VAL A 19 -3.02 14.24 0.24
N GLY A 20 -2.91 14.89 -0.92
CA GLY A 20 -3.90 15.86 -1.37
C GLY A 20 -5.31 15.27 -1.56
N ALA A 21 -5.41 14.05 -2.09
CA ALA A 21 -6.67 13.33 -2.21
C ALA A 21 -7.28 12.98 -0.84
N THR A 22 -6.45 12.57 0.13
CA THR A 22 -6.88 12.31 1.50
C THR A 22 -7.37 13.57 2.20
N ASP A 23 -6.60 14.65 2.12
CA ASP A 23 -6.97 15.95 2.69
C ASP A 23 -8.29 16.45 2.06
N TRP A 24 -8.50 16.23 0.77
CA TRP A 24 -9.76 16.53 0.09
C TRP A 24 -10.93 15.70 0.63
N VAL A 25 -10.77 14.39 0.81
CA VAL A 25 -11.80 13.50 1.38
C VAL A 25 -12.15 13.89 2.82
N LEU A 26 -11.16 14.21 3.65
CA LEU A 26 -11.38 14.56 5.06
C LEU A 26 -12.12 15.89 5.24
N ASN A 27 -11.96 16.82 4.30
CA ASN A 27 -12.66 18.11 4.33
C ASN A 27 -14.11 18.04 3.82
N ARG A 28 -14.55 16.87 3.34
CA ARG A 28 -15.90 16.65 2.82
C ARG A 28 -16.87 16.21 3.92
N PRO A 29 -17.96 16.95 4.15
CA PRO A 29 -18.94 16.59 5.19
C PRO A 29 -19.54 15.19 5.03
N ASP A 30 -19.68 14.72 3.79
CA ASP A 30 -20.19 13.38 3.45
C ASP A 30 -19.26 12.23 3.84
N PHE A 31 -18.00 12.49 4.18
CA PHE A 31 -17.01 11.48 4.56
C PHE A 31 -16.42 11.67 5.96
N ARG A 32 -16.92 12.65 6.73
CA ARG A 32 -16.34 13.05 8.03
C ARG A 32 -16.24 11.91 9.04
N ASP A 33 -17.19 10.98 9.01
CA ASP A 33 -17.26 9.86 9.95
C ASP A 33 -16.58 8.59 9.40
N LEU A 34 -16.00 8.63 8.19
CA LEU A 34 -15.33 7.49 7.60
C LEU A 34 -13.83 7.48 7.92
N ARG A 35 -13.32 6.28 8.23
CA ARG A 35 -11.88 6.03 8.36
C ARG A 35 -11.23 5.90 6.98
N VAL A 36 -10.07 6.53 6.81
CA VAL A 36 -9.29 6.42 5.58
C VAL A 36 -8.39 5.18 5.63
N GLY A 37 -8.40 4.40 4.56
CA GLY A 37 -7.43 3.32 4.33
C GLY A 37 -6.79 3.47 2.95
N TYR A 38 -5.51 3.10 2.83
CA TYR A 38 -4.81 3.14 1.55
C TYR A 38 -4.64 1.75 0.97
N TYR A 39 -4.94 1.62 -0.32
CA TYR A 39 -4.62 0.44 -1.12
C TYR A 39 -3.70 0.86 -2.27
N GLY A 40 -2.43 0.50 -2.18
CA GLY A 40 -1.41 0.79 -3.19
C GLY A 40 -1.01 -0.46 -3.96
N SER A 41 -0.82 -0.33 -5.28
CA SER A 41 -0.34 -1.44 -6.12
C SER A 41 0.92 -1.07 -6.88
N SER A 42 1.85 -2.01 -7.02
CA SER A 42 3.16 -1.79 -7.66
C SER A 42 3.87 -0.56 -7.05
N THR A 43 4.25 0.46 -7.85
CA THR A 43 4.85 1.70 -7.33
C THR A 43 3.92 2.53 -6.45
N GLY A 44 2.60 2.39 -6.63
CA GLY A 44 1.61 3.03 -5.78
C GLY A 44 1.65 2.56 -4.33
N ALA A 45 2.22 1.39 -4.05
CA ALA A 45 2.43 0.91 -2.68
C ALA A 45 3.46 1.74 -1.91
N ALA A 46 4.57 2.11 -2.56
CA ALA A 46 5.56 3.01 -1.96
C ALA A 46 4.94 4.39 -1.70
N ALA A 47 4.19 4.91 -2.67
CA ALA A 47 3.47 6.18 -2.51
C ALA A 47 2.46 6.15 -1.37
N ALA A 48 1.72 5.04 -1.20
CA ALA A 48 0.79 4.86 -0.08
C ALA A 48 1.49 4.89 1.29
N LEU A 49 2.65 4.25 1.41
CA LEU A 49 3.42 4.24 2.66
C LEU A 49 4.04 5.61 2.96
N ILE A 50 4.56 6.31 1.94
CA ILE A 50 5.06 7.68 2.11
C ILE A 50 3.92 8.62 2.53
N ALA A 51 2.76 8.55 1.87
CA ALA A 51 1.60 9.36 2.23
C ALA A 51 1.12 9.07 3.66
N ALA A 52 1.14 7.80 4.10
CA ALA A 52 0.79 7.43 5.48
C ALA A 52 1.81 7.97 6.50
N ALA A 53 3.09 8.04 6.13
CA ALA A 53 4.14 8.63 6.97
C ALA A 53 4.12 10.17 7.00
N GLU A 54 3.67 10.82 5.93
CA GLU A 54 3.52 12.30 5.85
C GLU A 54 2.29 12.83 6.59
N ARG A 55 1.30 11.96 6.83
CA ARG A 55 0.12 12.23 7.64
C ARG A 55 -0.07 11.12 8.70
N PRO A 56 0.81 11.04 9.72
CA PRO A 56 0.67 10.04 10.78
C PRO A 56 -0.71 10.11 11.45
N GLY A 57 -1.27 8.96 11.78
CA GLY A 57 -2.61 8.83 12.39
C GLY A 57 -3.81 9.05 11.46
N VAL A 58 -3.61 9.54 10.23
CA VAL A 58 -4.73 9.76 9.28
C VAL A 58 -5.20 8.46 8.63
N ALA A 59 -4.27 7.70 8.04
CA ALA A 59 -4.58 6.39 7.49
C ALA A 59 -4.74 5.40 8.65
N SER A 60 -5.90 4.77 8.74
CA SER A 60 -6.18 3.73 9.75
C SER A 60 -5.65 2.35 9.34
N ALA A 61 -5.36 2.15 8.04
CA ALA A 61 -4.72 0.94 7.52
C ALA A 61 -4.09 1.18 6.14
N VAL A 62 -3.05 0.40 5.81
CA VAL A 62 -2.43 0.37 4.48
C VAL A 62 -2.38 -1.07 3.96
N VAL A 63 -2.67 -1.25 2.67
CA VAL A 63 -2.47 -2.49 1.93
C VAL A 63 -1.58 -2.22 0.73
N SER A 64 -0.49 -2.97 0.60
CA SER A 64 0.42 -3.01 -0.55
C SER A 64 0.17 -4.28 -1.35
N ARG A 65 -0.04 -4.16 -2.65
CA ARG A 65 -0.22 -5.29 -3.57
C ARG A 65 0.89 -5.34 -4.62
N GLY A 66 1.73 -6.36 -4.56
CA GLY A 66 2.89 -6.55 -5.44
C GLY A 66 3.84 -5.35 -5.42
N GLY A 67 3.91 -4.65 -4.28
CA GLY A 67 4.49 -3.33 -4.17
C GLY A 67 6.00 -3.32 -4.05
N ARG A 68 6.65 -2.32 -4.65
CA ARG A 68 8.06 -1.98 -4.42
C ARG A 68 8.21 -1.08 -3.19
N VAL A 69 7.78 -1.58 -2.04
CA VAL A 69 7.74 -0.84 -0.76
C VAL A 69 9.14 -0.47 -0.25
N ASP A 70 10.17 -1.14 -0.74
CA ASP A 70 11.57 -0.79 -0.52
C ASP A 70 11.90 0.64 -1.00
N LEU A 71 11.17 1.15 -1.99
CA LEU A 71 11.35 2.53 -2.49
C LEU A 71 10.82 3.59 -1.51
N ALA A 72 10.18 3.19 -0.42
CA ALA A 72 9.73 4.06 0.66
C ALA A 72 10.57 3.91 1.94
N ALA A 73 11.77 3.31 1.88
CA ALA A 73 12.57 2.93 3.04
C ALA A 73 12.69 4.01 4.14
N ASP A 74 12.94 5.27 3.76
CA ASP A 74 13.09 6.39 4.71
C ASP A 74 11.77 6.78 5.42
N ALA A 75 10.63 6.43 4.84
CA ALA A 75 9.30 6.71 5.38
C ALA A 75 8.78 5.58 6.27
N LEU A 76 9.19 4.33 6.04
CA LEU A 76 8.66 3.15 6.75
C LEU A 76 8.71 3.28 8.29
N PRO A 77 9.81 3.78 8.91
CA PRO A 77 9.85 3.90 10.37
C PRO A 77 8.84 4.88 10.96
N LYS A 78 8.27 5.78 10.14
CA LYS A 78 7.31 6.82 10.53
C LYS A 78 5.86 6.43 10.25
N VAL A 79 5.61 5.30 9.60
CA VAL A 79 4.25 4.82 9.34
C VAL A 79 3.61 4.37 10.66
N GLU A 80 2.47 4.94 11.01
CA GLU A 80 1.68 4.57 12.20
C GLU A 80 0.51 3.62 11.88
N ALA A 81 0.17 3.48 10.59
CA ALA A 81 -0.95 2.67 10.13
C ALA A 81 -0.57 1.18 10.05
N PRO A 82 -1.38 0.26 10.61
CA PRO A 82 -1.22 -1.18 10.38
C PRO A 82 -1.14 -1.51 8.88
N THR A 83 -0.10 -2.24 8.49
CA THR A 83 0.27 -2.43 7.08
C THR A 83 0.25 -3.90 6.67
N LEU A 84 -0.54 -4.23 5.64
CA LEU A 84 -0.52 -5.52 4.98
C LEU A 84 0.26 -5.45 3.66
N LEU A 85 1.23 -6.34 3.49
CA LEU A 85 1.99 -6.53 2.26
C LEU A 85 1.53 -7.83 1.60
N ILE A 86 1.04 -7.76 0.36
CA ILE A 86 0.59 -8.92 -0.42
C ILE A 86 1.50 -9.07 -1.63
N VAL A 87 2.14 -10.22 -1.79
CA VAL A 87 3.09 -10.49 -2.88
C VAL A 87 2.75 -11.79 -3.61
N GLY A 88 3.06 -11.85 -4.91
CA GLY A 88 2.89 -13.07 -5.70
C GLY A 88 4.01 -14.07 -5.41
N GLY A 89 3.66 -15.35 -5.20
CA GLY A 89 4.60 -16.41 -4.83
C GLY A 89 5.69 -16.70 -5.87
N ARG A 90 5.49 -16.31 -7.13
CA ARG A 90 6.48 -16.44 -8.20
C ARG A 90 7.40 -15.22 -8.32
N ASP A 91 7.11 -14.14 -7.60
CA ASP A 91 7.90 -12.91 -7.60
C ASP A 91 8.89 -12.90 -6.43
N HIS A 92 9.87 -13.82 -6.49
CA HIS A 92 10.86 -14.02 -5.42
C HIS A 92 11.66 -12.75 -5.09
N THR A 93 11.88 -11.88 -6.08
CA THR A 93 12.57 -10.61 -5.85
C THR A 93 11.72 -9.68 -4.98
N VAL A 94 10.45 -9.50 -5.34
CA VAL A 94 9.54 -8.63 -4.59
C VAL A 94 9.23 -9.21 -3.20
N ILE A 95 9.17 -10.53 -3.03
CA ILE A 95 9.07 -11.18 -1.71
C ILE A 95 10.19 -10.69 -0.79
N ARG A 96 11.45 -10.89 -1.19
CA ARG A 96 12.62 -10.51 -0.38
C ARG A 96 12.64 -9.01 -0.06
N LEU A 97 12.30 -8.16 -1.05
CA LEU A 97 12.24 -6.72 -0.85
C LEU A 97 11.15 -6.32 0.16
N ASN A 98 9.99 -7.00 0.13
CA ASN A 98 8.91 -6.74 1.09
C ASN A 98 9.26 -7.26 2.49
N GLU A 99 9.95 -8.41 2.62
CA GLU A 99 10.46 -8.89 3.91
C GLU A 99 11.42 -7.88 4.55
N GLN A 100 12.36 -7.36 3.76
CA GLN A 100 13.31 -6.33 4.21
C GLN A 100 12.60 -5.04 4.62
N ALA A 101 11.70 -4.54 3.77
CA ALA A 101 10.93 -3.34 4.09
C ALA A 101 10.03 -3.52 5.32
N MET A 102 9.40 -4.68 5.48
CA MET A 102 8.57 -4.98 6.65
C MET A 102 9.36 -4.88 7.96
N SER A 103 10.65 -5.23 7.95
CA SER A 103 11.51 -5.09 9.13
C SER A 103 11.78 -3.64 9.57
N LEU A 104 11.48 -2.67 8.70
CA LEU A 104 11.61 -1.23 8.99
C LEU A 104 10.30 -0.62 9.52
N LEU A 105 9.19 -1.35 9.50
CA LEU A 105 7.91 -0.90 10.04
C LEU A 105 7.88 -1.11 11.56
N ASN A 106 7.50 -0.06 12.30
CA ASN A 106 7.37 -0.10 13.76
C ASN A 106 5.92 -0.34 14.24
N VAL A 107 5.09 -0.90 13.36
CA VAL A 107 3.63 -1.05 13.52
C VAL A 107 3.23 -2.49 13.25
N PRO A 108 2.01 -2.92 13.65
CA PRO A 108 1.49 -4.21 13.24
C PRO A 108 1.53 -4.36 11.72
N SER A 109 2.35 -5.30 11.25
CA SER A 109 2.54 -5.56 9.83
C SER A 109 2.48 -7.04 9.52
N LYS A 110 1.99 -7.38 8.33
CA LYS A 110 1.92 -8.77 7.86
C LYS A 110 2.35 -8.88 6.41
N LEU A 111 3.10 -9.92 6.07
CA LEU A 111 3.39 -10.33 4.70
C LEU A 111 2.56 -11.57 4.34
N GLU A 112 1.76 -11.45 3.29
CA GLU A 112 0.97 -12.53 2.70
C GLU A 112 1.49 -12.87 1.31
N ILE A 113 1.81 -14.15 1.10
CA ILE A 113 2.31 -14.65 -0.19
C ILE A 113 1.17 -15.42 -0.86
N VAL A 114 0.78 -15.01 -2.07
CA VAL A 114 -0.23 -15.72 -2.88
C VAL A 114 0.44 -16.79 -3.73
N PRO A 115 0.29 -18.09 -3.42
CA PRO A 115 1.00 -19.16 -4.12
C PRO A 115 0.67 -19.18 -5.61
N GLY A 116 1.67 -19.42 -6.45
CA GLY A 116 1.49 -19.52 -7.90
C GLY A 116 1.20 -18.20 -8.63
N ALA A 117 1.01 -17.09 -7.92
CA ALA A 117 0.77 -15.79 -8.53
C ALA A 117 2.07 -15.08 -8.96
N GLY A 118 2.06 -14.45 -10.12
CA GLY A 118 3.10 -13.53 -10.59
C GLY A 118 2.92 -12.10 -10.10
N HIS A 119 3.73 -11.17 -10.63
CA HIS A 119 3.73 -9.76 -10.22
C HIS A 119 2.35 -9.08 -10.34
N LEU A 120 1.61 -9.40 -11.39
CA LEU A 120 0.31 -8.82 -11.71
C LEU A 120 -0.88 -9.67 -11.24
N PHE A 121 -0.64 -10.81 -10.55
CA PHE A 121 -1.68 -11.72 -10.06
C PHE A 121 -2.74 -12.07 -11.12
N GLU A 122 -2.32 -12.33 -12.36
CA GLU A 122 -3.22 -12.64 -13.49
C GLU A 122 -3.68 -14.10 -13.47
N GLU A 123 -3.03 -14.94 -12.67
CA GLU A 123 -3.41 -16.34 -12.51
C GLU A 123 -4.82 -16.50 -11.92
N PRO A 124 -5.60 -17.51 -12.36
CA PRO A 124 -6.97 -17.70 -11.90
C PRO A 124 -7.09 -17.74 -10.38
N GLY A 125 -7.97 -16.92 -9.80
CA GLY A 125 -8.20 -16.86 -8.35
C GLY A 125 -7.21 -15.97 -7.57
N ALA A 126 -6.12 -15.50 -8.19
CA ALA A 126 -5.09 -14.74 -7.49
C ALA A 126 -5.58 -13.34 -7.08
N LEU A 127 -6.28 -12.63 -7.97
CA LEU A 127 -6.87 -11.32 -7.66
C LEU A 127 -8.01 -11.42 -6.65
N GLU A 128 -8.83 -12.48 -6.72
CA GLU A 128 -9.88 -12.76 -5.75
C GLU A 128 -9.29 -12.97 -4.36
N LYS A 129 -8.17 -13.72 -4.27
CA LYS A 129 -7.45 -13.91 -3.01
C LYS A 129 -6.88 -12.59 -2.47
N VAL A 130 -6.27 -11.77 -3.33
CA VAL A 130 -5.80 -10.42 -2.96
C VAL A 130 -6.94 -9.58 -2.40
N ALA A 131 -8.08 -9.54 -3.08
CA ALA A 131 -9.25 -8.76 -2.66
C ALA A 131 -9.80 -9.23 -1.31
N GLN A 132 -9.85 -10.55 -1.08
CA GLN A 132 -10.24 -11.11 0.21
C GLN A 132 -9.31 -10.68 1.34
N LEU A 133 -7.99 -10.80 1.14
CA LEU A 133 -6.99 -10.39 2.12
C LEU A 133 -7.09 -8.90 2.45
N ALA A 134 -7.18 -8.05 1.42
CA ALA A 134 -7.31 -6.61 1.57
C ALA A 134 -8.61 -6.23 2.30
N ARG A 135 -9.73 -6.84 1.93
CA ARG A 135 -11.01 -6.64 2.60
C ARG A 135 -10.92 -7.01 4.08
N SER A 136 -10.38 -8.18 4.40
CA SER A 136 -10.25 -8.61 5.80
C SER A 136 -9.40 -7.66 6.62
N TRP A 137 -8.30 -7.15 6.05
CA TRP A 137 -7.45 -6.15 6.70
C TRP A 137 -8.21 -4.85 6.97
N PHE A 138 -8.90 -4.31 5.97
CA PHE A 138 -9.67 -3.08 6.15
C PHE A 138 -10.85 -3.26 7.12
N GLN A 139 -11.56 -4.40 7.10
CA GLN A 139 -12.64 -4.67 8.06
C GLN A 139 -12.13 -4.73 9.50
N GLN A 140 -10.89 -5.17 9.71
CA GLN A 140 -10.28 -5.25 11.03
C GLN A 140 -9.82 -3.87 11.55
N HIS A 141 -9.40 -2.96 10.67
CA HIS A 141 -8.69 -1.75 11.06
C HIS A 141 -9.41 -0.43 10.75
N LEU A 142 -10.38 -0.41 9.82
CA LEU A 142 -11.20 0.77 9.51
C LEU A 142 -12.43 0.83 10.43
N THR A 143 -12.17 0.85 11.74
CA THR A 143 -13.20 0.88 12.79
C THR A 143 -13.18 2.19 13.60
#